data_AF-A0A9J7M532-F1
#
_entry.id   AF-A0A9J7M532-F1
#
_cell.length_a   1.000
_cell.length_b   1.000
_cell.length_c   1.000
_cell.angle_alpha   90.00
_cell.angle_beta   90.00
_cell.angle_gamma   90.00
#
_symmetry.space_group_name_H-M   'P 1'
#
loop_
_entity.id
_entity.type
_entity.pdbx_description
1 polymer ?
#
loop_
_entity_poly.entity_id
_entity_poly.type
_entity_poly.pdbx_seq_one_letter_code
_entity_poly.pdbx_strand_id
1 'polypeptide(L)'
;MEKFVGKWLLSDLDFDQLKKLYMSKFGAHEAQLNKDKEKWMTIYLEVTEKGTHWKHANAPNGDTTMKFDMTKYTCEVNRPSRNDNIKSTFEMKSDTEIVIHNPNRLTMTAKLTGNDLTFTQAIDDVSVDSVFTKSTE
;
A
#
# COMPACT_ATOMS: atom_id res chain seq x y z
N MET A 1 -7.97 14.27 -1.99
CA MET A 1 -7.28 13.30 -1.11
C MET A 1 -7.75 13.33 0.35
N GLU A 2 -8.39 14.41 0.83
CA GLU A 2 -8.83 14.50 2.24
C GLU A 2 -9.72 13.35 2.72
N LYS A 3 -10.55 12.75 1.84
CA LYS A 3 -11.39 11.59 2.19
C LYS A 3 -10.62 10.38 2.70
N PHE A 4 -9.35 10.24 2.30
CA PHE A 4 -8.48 9.14 2.73
C PHE A 4 -7.87 9.36 4.12
N VAL A 5 -7.98 10.56 4.69
CA VAL A 5 -7.38 10.88 6.00
C VAL A 5 -7.97 10.01 7.10
N GLY A 6 -7.07 9.45 7.90
CA GLY A 6 -7.39 8.61 9.04
C GLY A 6 -6.37 7.49 9.25
N LYS A 7 -6.58 6.74 10.32
CA LYS A 7 -5.91 5.47 10.57
C LYS A 7 -6.81 4.34 10.09
N TRP A 8 -6.27 3.39 9.35
CA TRP A 8 -6.98 2.29 8.72
C TRP A 8 -6.33 0.99 9.15
N LEU A 9 -7.10 0.10 9.77
CA LEU A 9 -6.61 -1.17 10.30
C LEU A 9 -6.89 -2.26 9.28
N LEU A 10 -5.91 -3.12 9.00
CA LEU A 10 -6.09 -4.24 8.08
C LEU A 10 -7.20 -5.15 8.62
N SER A 11 -8.24 -5.35 7.82
CA SER A 11 -9.38 -6.21 8.14
C SER A 11 -9.38 -7.48 7.28
N ASP A 12 -8.84 -7.40 6.06
CA ASP A 12 -8.67 -8.56 5.20
C ASP A 12 -7.40 -8.46 4.33
N LEU A 13 -6.79 -9.60 4.05
CA LEU A 13 -5.60 -9.72 3.21
C LEU A 13 -5.62 -11.09 2.54
N ASP A 14 -5.60 -11.11 1.21
CA ASP A 14 -5.37 -12.34 0.46
C ASP A 14 -3.88 -12.74 0.60
N PHE A 15 -3.59 -13.47 1.68
CA PHE A 15 -2.23 -13.86 2.01
C PHE A 15 -1.62 -14.83 0.96
N ASP A 16 -2.45 -15.61 0.27
CA ASP A 16 -1.96 -16.51 -0.77
C ASP A 16 -1.55 -15.73 -2.03
N GLN A 17 -2.30 -14.68 -2.40
CA GLN A 17 -1.87 -13.75 -3.46
C GLN A 17 -0.66 -12.92 -3.04
N LEU A 18 -0.60 -12.48 -1.77
CA LEU A 18 0.59 -11.81 -1.24
C LEU A 18 1.84 -12.69 -1.41
N LYS A 19 1.75 -13.97 -1.05
CA LYS A 19 2.85 -14.92 -1.25
C LYS A 19 3.25 -15.03 -2.70
N LYS A 20 2.28 -15.23 -3.61
CA LYS A 20 2.54 -15.32 -5.06
C LYS A 20 3.26 -14.08 -5.57
N LEU A 21 2.80 -12.89 -5.21
CA LEU A 21 3.42 -11.62 -5.62
C LEU A 21 4.85 -11.52 -5.10
N TYR A 22 5.06 -11.77 -3.80
CA TYR A 22 6.38 -11.59 -3.18
C TYR A 22 7.39 -12.65 -3.61
N MET A 23 6.97 -13.89 -3.81
CA MET A 23 7.84 -14.94 -4.32
C MET A 23 8.22 -14.69 -5.78
N SER A 24 7.24 -14.37 -6.64
CA SER A 24 7.49 -14.24 -8.09
C SER A 24 8.15 -12.92 -8.49
N LYS A 25 7.84 -11.80 -7.82
CA LYS A 25 8.31 -10.46 -8.23
C LYS A 25 9.38 -9.88 -7.32
N PHE A 26 9.48 -10.35 -6.07
CA PHE A 26 10.44 -9.82 -5.09
C PHE A 26 11.43 -10.87 -4.56
N GLY A 27 11.38 -12.11 -5.06
CA GLY A 27 12.32 -13.17 -4.68
C GLY A 27 12.21 -13.61 -3.21
N ALA A 28 11.05 -13.39 -2.56
CA ALA A 28 10.86 -13.79 -1.18
C ALA A 28 10.76 -15.32 -1.05
N HIS A 29 11.25 -15.86 0.07
CA HIS A 29 11.12 -17.29 0.37
C HIS A 29 9.81 -17.58 1.09
N GLU A 30 9.08 -18.60 0.63
CA GLU A 30 7.78 -18.98 1.18
C GLU A 30 7.84 -19.28 2.69
N ALA A 31 8.88 -19.98 3.15
CA ALA A 31 9.05 -20.30 4.56
C ALA A 31 9.10 -19.05 5.45
N GLN A 32 9.77 -17.99 4.99
CA GLN A 32 9.85 -16.72 5.72
C GLN A 32 8.49 -16.00 5.70
N LEU A 33 7.80 -15.98 4.56
CA LEU A 33 6.47 -15.39 4.45
C LEU A 33 5.48 -16.06 5.43
N ASN A 34 5.44 -17.39 5.45
CA ASN A 34 4.58 -18.14 6.37
C ASN A 34 4.93 -17.87 7.84
N LYS A 35 6.22 -17.75 8.17
CA LYS A 35 6.67 -17.40 9.53
C LYS A 35 6.22 -16.00 9.97
N ASP A 36 6.16 -15.06 9.03
CA ASP A 36 5.75 -13.68 9.31
C ASP A 36 4.24 -13.45 9.10
N LYS A 37 3.43 -14.47 8.80
CA LYS A 37 2.00 -14.33 8.47
C LYS A 37 1.25 -13.49 9.51
N GLU A 38 1.43 -13.77 10.79
CA GLU A 38 0.77 -13.02 11.87
C GLU A 38 1.16 -11.55 11.88
N LYS A 39 2.42 -11.22 11.55
CA LYS A 39 2.87 -9.82 11.45
C LYS A 39 2.31 -9.13 10.22
N TRP A 40 2.14 -9.84 9.09
CA TRP A 40 1.43 -9.28 7.93
C TRP A 40 -0.01 -8.88 8.28
N MET A 41 -0.64 -9.59 9.22
CA MET A 41 -2.00 -9.27 9.68
C MET A 41 -2.09 -8.08 10.63
N THR A 42 -0.98 -7.51 11.10
CA THR A 42 -0.97 -6.34 12.01
C THR A 42 -0.62 -5.02 11.32
N ILE A 43 -0.57 -5.04 9.99
CA ILE A 43 -0.33 -3.87 9.17
C ILE A 43 -1.47 -2.87 9.35
N TYR A 44 -1.13 -1.59 9.37
CA TYR A 44 -2.10 -0.52 9.28
C TYR A 44 -1.62 0.53 8.28
N LEU A 45 -2.57 1.29 7.75
CA LEU A 45 -2.30 2.47 6.96
C LEU A 45 -2.66 3.71 7.78
N GLU A 46 -1.77 4.69 7.81
CA GLU A 46 -2.03 6.00 8.38
C GLU A 46 -1.92 7.05 7.28
N VAL A 47 -2.95 7.88 7.14
CA VAL A 47 -3.04 8.91 6.11
C VAL A 47 -3.26 10.26 6.78
N THR A 48 -2.28 11.16 6.63
CA THR A 48 -2.21 12.46 7.30
C THR A 48 -2.02 13.60 6.28
N GLU A 49 -1.82 14.83 6.77
CA GLU A 49 -1.53 16.03 5.96
C GLU A 49 -2.49 16.21 4.78
N LYS A 50 -3.80 16.30 5.07
CA LYS A 50 -4.87 16.42 4.07
C LYS A 50 -4.89 15.31 3.02
N GLY A 51 -4.35 14.14 3.37
CA GLY A 51 -4.31 12.96 2.52
C GLY A 51 -3.07 12.85 1.65
N THR A 52 -2.03 13.66 1.89
CA THR A 52 -0.81 13.69 1.06
C THR A 52 0.36 12.91 1.65
N HIS A 53 0.27 12.47 2.91
CA HIS A 53 1.30 11.67 3.57
C HIS A 53 0.68 10.36 4.04
N TRP A 54 1.16 9.26 3.47
CA TRP A 54 0.66 7.93 3.75
C TRP A 54 1.79 7.11 4.35
N LYS A 55 1.48 6.34 5.38
CA LYS A 55 2.39 5.42 6.03
C LYS A 55 1.75 4.04 6.09
N HIS A 56 2.36 3.09 5.42
CA HIS A 56 2.04 1.67 5.51
C HIS A 56 2.99 1.05 6.54
N ALA A 57 2.48 0.80 7.73
CA ALA A 57 3.27 0.49 8.91
C ALA A 57 3.18 -0.98 9.32
N ASN A 58 4.12 -1.43 10.16
CA ASN A 58 4.20 -2.79 10.71
C ASN A 58 4.41 -3.91 9.67
N ALA A 59 4.70 -3.56 8.41
CA ALA A 59 5.05 -4.57 7.42
C ALA A 59 6.31 -5.34 7.88
N PRO A 60 6.37 -6.68 7.77
CA PRO A 60 7.51 -7.46 8.26
C PRO A 60 8.85 -7.09 7.60
N ASN A 61 8.78 -6.51 6.40
CA ASN A 61 9.91 -6.00 5.66
C ASN A 61 10.12 -4.48 5.85
N GLY A 62 9.62 -3.89 6.94
CA GLY A 62 9.76 -2.48 7.28
C GLY A 62 8.68 -1.56 6.71
N ASP A 63 8.47 -0.44 7.39
CA ASP A 63 7.49 0.59 7.02
C ASP A 63 7.77 1.17 5.63
N THR A 64 6.70 1.51 4.92
CA THR A 64 6.75 2.25 3.65
C THR A 64 6.01 3.56 3.81
N THR A 65 6.60 4.67 3.38
CA THR A 65 5.91 5.97 3.33
C THR A 65 5.71 6.42 1.90
N MET A 66 4.60 7.10 1.63
CA MET A 66 4.28 7.70 0.34
C MET A 66 3.94 9.17 0.56
N LYS A 67 4.62 10.05 -0.19
CA LYS A 67 4.40 11.50 -0.14
C LYS A 67 3.96 12.01 -1.49
N PHE A 68 2.76 12.61 -1.53
CA PHE A 68 2.13 13.08 -2.76
C PHE A 68 2.34 14.59 -2.95
N ASP A 69 2.82 14.98 -4.13
CA ASP A 69 2.82 16.36 -4.62
C ASP A 69 1.65 16.53 -5.59
N MET A 70 0.58 17.17 -5.10
CA MET A 70 -0.66 17.39 -5.85
C MET A 70 -0.49 18.36 -7.03
N THR A 71 0.54 19.21 -7.01
CA THR A 71 0.79 20.17 -8.09
C THR A 71 1.49 19.50 -9.25
N LYS A 72 2.41 18.56 -8.96
CA LYS A 72 3.19 17.84 -9.98
C LYS A 72 2.63 16.48 -10.37
N TYR A 73 1.61 16.00 -9.66
CA TYR A 73 1.07 14.64 -9.80
C TYR A 73 2.13 13.55 -9.63
N THR A 74 3.06 13.79 -8.69
CA THR A 74 4.13 12.86 -8.33
C THR A 74 3.95 12.30 -6.93
N CYS A 75 4.44 11.09 -6.70
CA CYS A 75 4.46 10.42 -5.41
C CYS A 75 5.87 9.88 -5.14
N GLU A 76 6.46 10.25 -4.01
CA GLU A 76 7.71 9.67 -3.54
C GLU A 76 7.40 8.50 -2.60
N VAL A 77 7.87 7.30 -2.95
CA VAL A 77 7.69 6.08 -2.16
C VAL A 77 9.02 5.72 -1.50
N ASN A 78 9.10 5.85 -0.18
CA ASN A 78 10.30 5.59 0.59
C ASN A 78 10.18 4.27 1.37
N ARG A 79 11.20 3.41 1.25
CA ARG A 79 11.28 2.09 1.89
C ARG A 79 12.63 1.94 2.59
N PRO A 80 12.79 2.51 3.80
CA PRO A 80 14.09 2.59 4.47
C PRO A 80 14.76 1.24 4.69
N SER A 81 13.97 0.19 4.99
CA SER A 81 14.45 -1.19 5.17
C SER A 81 15.10 -1.79 3.92
N ARG A 82 14.82 -1.23 2.74
CA ARG A 82 15.41 -1.62 1.45
C ARG A 82 16.39 -0.57 0.90
N ASN A 83 16.64 0.51 1.65
CA ASN A 83 17.39 1.69 1.21
C ASN A 83 16.93 2.19 -0.17
N ASP A 84 15.61 2.26 -0.36
CA ASP A 84 15.01 2.52 -1.66
C ASP A 84 14.07 3.74 -1.60
N ASN A 85 14.20 4.62 -2.59
CA ASN A 85 13.35 5.78 -2.78
C ASN A 85 12.93 5.84 -4.25
N ILE A 86 11.65 5.56 -4.49
CA ILE A 86 11.08 5.46 -5.82
C ILE A 86 10.29 6.73 -6.11
N LYS A 87 10.63 7.38 -7.23
CA LYS A 87 9.82 8.46 -7.79
C LYS A 87 8.76 7.89 -8.71
N SER A 88 7.51 8.12 -8.33
CA SER A 88 6.32 7.60 -8.99
C SER A 88 5.43 8.75 -9.46
N THR A 89 4.51 8.46 -10.37
CA THR A 89 3.42 9.37 -10.72
C THR A 89 2.11 8.83 -10.18
N PHE A 90 1.10 9.68 -10.01
CA PHE A 90 -0.22 9.21 -9.64
C PHE A 90 -1.30 9.94 -10.43
N GLU A 91 -2.47 9.30 -10.50
CA GLU A 91 -3.68 9.87 -11.06
C GLU A 91 -4.84 9.71 -10.08
N MET A 92 -5.68 10.74 -10.00
CA MET A 92 -6.97 10.66 -9.31
C MET A 92 -8.00 10.19 -10.33
N LYS A 93 -8.53 8.96 -10.19
CA LYS A 93 -9.63 8.46 -11.04
C LYS A 93 -10.96 9.04 -10.61
N SER A 94 -11.11 9.31 -9.32
CA SER A 94 -12.25 9.99 -8.70
C SER A 94 -11.79 10.67 -7.40
N ASP A 95 -12.72 11.21 -6.62
CA ASP A 95 -12.41 11.71 -5.27
C ASP A 95 -12.23 10.58 -4.23
N THR A 96 -12.49 9.33 -4.62
CA THR A 96 -12.38 8.12 -3.80
C THR A 96 -11.42 7.08 -4.37
N GLU A 97 -10.75 7.34 -5.50
CA GLU A 97 -9.87 6.37 -6.15
C GLU A 97 -8.59 7.03 -6.68
N ILE A 98 -7.45 6.48 -6.28
CA ILE A 98 -6.10 6.93 -6.64
C ILE A 98 -5.35 5.76 -7.24
N VAL A 99 -4.68 5.98 -8.37
CA VAL A 99 -3.77 4.99 -8.97
C VAL A 99 -2.36 5.57 -8.98
N ILE A 100 -1.42 4.82 -8.44
CA ILE A 100 0.00 5.18 -8.31
C ILE A 100 0.79 4.27 -9.24
N HIS A 101 1.56 4.88 -10.12
CA HIS A 101 2.37 4.22 -11.14
C HIS A 101 3.83 4.32 -10.75
N ASN A 102 4.42 3.20 -10.32
CA ASN A 102 5.85 3.12 -10.05
C ASN A 102 6.61 2.76 -11.33
N PRO A 103 7.84 3.27 -11.53
CA PRO A 103 8.70 2.93 -12.68
C PRO A 103 9.03 1.43 -12.77
N ASN A 104 8.95 0.70 -11.65
CA ASN A 104 9.24 -0.73 -11.58
C ASN A 104 8.04 -1.62 -11.97
N ARG A 105 7.12 -1.12 -12.82
CA ARG A 105 5.88 -1.81 -13.27
C ARG A 105 4.88 -2.15 -12.16
N LEU A 106 5.10 -1.65 -10.94
CA LEU A 106 4.16 -1.78 -9.83
C LEU A 106 3.10 -0.68 -9.92
N THR A 107 1.86 -1.08 -10.11
CA THR A 107 0.69 -0.22 -9.95
C THR A 107 0.09 -0.46 -8.57
N MET A 108 -0.16 0.62 -7.84
CA MET A 108 -0.89 0.58 -6.57
C MET A 108 -2.19 1.34 -6.72
N THR A 109 -3.32 0.74 -6.34
CA THR A 109 -4.63 1.40 -6.41
C THR A 109 -5.19 1.50 -5.00
N ALA A 110 -5.58 2.70 -4.59
CA ALA A 110 -6.26 2.95 -3.34
C ALA A 110 -7.68 3.40 -3.63
N LYS A 111 -8.67 2.63 -3.16
CA LYS A 111 -10.09 2.88 -3.42
C LYS A 111 -10.91 2.86 -2.14
N LEU A 112 -11.61 3.96 -1.87
CA LEU A 112 -12.56 4.07 -0.77
C LEU A 112 -13.94 3.58 -1.18
N THR A 113 -14.48 2.65 -0.40
CA THR A 113 -15.84 2.13 -0.54
C THR A 113 -16.50 2.12 0.83
N GLY A 114 -17.37 3.11 1.08
CA GLY A 114 -17.96 3.29 2.42
C GLY A 114 -16.90 3.62 3.47
N ASN A 115 -16.77 2.77 4.48
CA ASN A 115 -15.78 2.89 5.56
C ASN A 115 -14.51 2.06 5.35
N ASP A 116 -14.40 1.41 4.19
CA ASP A 116 -13.26 0.57 3.85
C ASP A 116 -12.40 1.23 2.77
N LEU A 117 -11.10 0.97 2.89
CA LEU A 117 -10.07 1.31 1.93
C LEU A 117 -9.48 0.02 1.38
N THR A 118 -9.76 -0.27 0.12
CA THR A 118 -9.07 -1.34 -0.61
C THR A 118 -7.78 -0.79 -1.18
N PHE A 119 -6.67 -1.44 -0.86
CA PHE A 119 -5.34 -1.14 -1.40
C PHE A 119 -4.85 -2.33 -2.22
N THR A 120 -4.86 -2.17 -3.54
CA THR A 120 -4.42 -3.18 -4.49
C THR A 120 -2.98 -2.93 -4.88
N GLN A 121 -2.12 -3.95 -4.84
CA GLN A 121 -0.79 -3.93 -5.43
C GLN A 121 -0.75 -4.90 -6.61
N ALA A 122 -0.39 -4.42 -7.80
CA ALA A 122 -0.37 -5.21 -9.02
C ALA A 122 0.96 -5.06 -9.77
N ILE A 123 1.54 -6.20 -10.18
CA ILE A 123 2.70 -6.27 -11.08
C ILE A 123 2.38 -7.33 -12.14
N ASP A 124 2.25 -6.88 -13.39
CA ASP A 124 1.90 -7.72 -14.53
C ASP A 124 0.55 -8.43 -14.33
N ASP A 125 0.60 -9.76 -14.23
CA ASP A 125 -0.52 -10.69 -14.09
C ASP A 125 -0.85 -11.04 -12.63
N VAL A 126 -0.08 -10.53 -11.66
CA VAL A 126 -0.25 -10.83 -10.24
C VAL A 126 -0.71 -9.59 -9.50
N SER A 127 -1.80 -9.73 -8.75
CA SER A 127 -2.34 -8.67 -7.89
C SER A 127 -2.68 -9.22 -6.50
N VAL A 128 -2.51 -8.39 -5.48
CA VAL A 128 -2.98 -8.65 -4.13
C VAL A 128 -3.81 -7.47 -3.65
N ASP A 129 -4.94 -7.78 -3.03
CA ASP A 129 -5.79 -6.82 -2.36
C ASP A 129 -5.57 -6.91 -0.85
N SER A 130 -5.43 -5.74 -0.23
CA SER A 130 -5.51 -5.54 1.21
C SER A 130 -6.72 -4.65 1.50
N VAL A 131 -7.62 -5.08 2.37
CA VAL A 131 -8.76 -4.27 2.81
C VAL A 131 -8.46 -3.73 4.19
N PHE A 132 -8.62 -2.42 4.34
CA PHE A 132 -8.47 -1.74 5.62
C PHE A 132 -9.76 -1.08 6.01
N THR A 133 -10.17 -1.24 7.26
CA THR A 133 -11.34 -0.57 7.83
C THR A 133 -10.90 0.63 8.65
N LYS A 134 -11.64 1.74 8.54
CA LYS A 134 -11.32 2.98 9.26
C LYS A 134 -11.36 2.77 10.77
N SER A 135 -10.29 3.14 11.46
CA SER A 135 -10.22 3.16 12.93
C SER A 135 -11.18 4.22 13.47
N THR A 136 -11.94 3.87 14.50
CA THR A 136 -12.83 4.78 15.24
C THR A 136 -12.18 5.35 16.49
N GLU A 137 -10.99 4.87 16.84
CA GLU A 137 -10.16 5.35 17.96
C GLU A 137 -9.51 6.71 17.69
#